data_AF-A0A2I2UG48-F1
#
_entry.id   AF-A0A2I2UG48-F1
#
_cell.length_a   1.000
_cell.length_b   1.000
_cell.length_c   1.000
_cell.angle_alpha   90.00
_cell.angle_beta   90.00
_cell.angle_gamma   90.00
#
_symmetry.space_group_name_H-M   'P 1'
#
loop_
_entity.id
_entity.type
_entity.pdbx_description
1 polymer ?
#
loop_
_entity_poly.entity_id
_entity_poly.type
_entity_poly.pdbx_seq_one_letter_code
_entity_poly.pdbx_strand_id
1 'polypeptide(L)'
;LDAPALQTPPKRGPRTPGLRRTQPGLSKSCRGAFQSPRPSPKSGQADGASEDSLHLDIQKLKEKRDLLDTEISQLISEGYSVDELEDHISQLHEYNDIKDVGQMLLGKLAVIRGVTTKELYAEFGLDMND
;
A
#
# COMPACT_ATOMS: atom_id res chain seq x y z
N LEU A 1 -8.38 -3.70 -42.78
CA LEU A 1 -8.56 -5.12 -42.42
C LEU A 1 -8.44 -5.18 -40.91
N ASP A 2 -9.58 -5.03 -40.24
CA ASP A 2 -9.69 -4.91 -38.79
C ASP A 2 -10.31 -6.20 -38.26
N ALA A 3 -9.70 -6.84 -37.27
CA ALA A 3 -10.13 -8.15 -36.75
C ALA A 3 -11.11 -7.95 -35.58
N PRO A 4 -12.29 -8.61 -35.54
CA PRO A 4 -13.23 -8.43 -34.45
C PRO A 4 -12.82 -9.27 -33.23
N ALA A 5 -12.72 -8.61 -32.07
CA ALA A 5 -12.47 -9.23 -30.78
C ALA A 5 -13.64 -10.15 -30.36
N LEU A 6 -13.35 -11.43 -30.11
CA LEU A 6 -14.29 -12.41 -29.57
C LEU A 6 -14.52 -12.16 -28.08
N GLN A 7 -15.70 -11.65 -27.72
CA GLN A 7 -16.17 -11.58 -26.33
C GLN A 7 -16.70 -12.95 -25.88
N THR A 8 -16.07 -13.54 -24.87
CA THR A 8 -16.55 -14.78 -24.24
C THR A 8 -17.52 -14.47 -23.09
N PRO A 9 -18.64 -15.20 -22.96
CA PRO A 9 -19.58 -14.98 -21.86
C PRO A 9 -19.10 -15.64 -20.55
N PRO A 10 -19.46 -15.10 -19.38
CA PRO A 10 -19.06 -15.67 -18.09
C PRO A 10 -19.75 -17.02 -17.84
N LYS A 11 -18.95 -18.01 -17.43
CA LYS A 11 -19.39 -19.36 -17.06
C LYS A 11 -20.31 -19.32 -15.82
N ARG A 12 -21.57 -19.72 -15.97
CA ARG A 12 -22.49 -19.99 -14.84
C ARG A 12 -21.99 -21.20 -14.05
N GLY A 13 -21.76 -20.99 -12.76
CA GLY A 13 -21.42 -22.05 -11.81
C GLY A 13 -22.57 -23.03 -11.51
N PRO A 14 -22.29 -24.14 -10.81
CA PRO A 14 -23.23 -25.25 -10.61
C PRO A 14 -24.42 -24.84 -9.71
N ARG A 15 -25.62 -25.27 -10.10
CA ARG A 15 -26.86 -25.06 -9.33
C ARG A 15 -26.92 -26.07 -8.19
N THR A 16 -26.92 -25.60 -6.94
CA THR A 16 -27.19 -26.44 -5.78
C THR A 16 -28.65 -26.89 -5.76
N PRO A 17 -28.95 -28.20 -5.65
CA PRO A 17 -30.31 -28.69 -5.47
C PRO A 17 -30.62 -28.74 -3.97
N GLY A 18 -31.54 -27.91 -3.52
CA GLY A 18 -32.04 -28.02 -2.15
C GLY A 18 -32.41 -26.68 -1.55
N LEU A 19 -33.58 -26.17 -1.90
CA LEU A 19 -34.38 -25.41 -0.95
C LEU A 19 -35.85 -25.63 -1.33
N ARG A 20 -36.57 -26.37 -0.47
CA ARG A 20 -38.01 -26.61 -0.67
C ARG A 20 -38.73 -25.26 -0.60
N ARG A 21 -39.50 -24.95 -1.64
CA ARG A 21 -40.39 -23.79 -1.69
C ARG A 21 -41.56 -24.02 -0.73
N THR A 22 -41.55 -23.34 0.42
CA THR A 22 -42.70 -23.34 1.33
C THR A 22 -43.80 -22.45 0.73
N GLN A 23 -45.05 -22.94 0.75
CA GLN A 23 -46.25 -22.26 0.26
C GLN A 23 -46.48 -20.92 0.99
N PRO A 24 -46.97 -19.86 0.34
CA PRO A 24 -47.28 -18.60 1.01
C PRO A 24 -48.58 -18.74 1.80
N GLY A 25 -48.46 -19.02 3.09
CA GLY A 25 -49.57 -19.00 4.04
C GLY A 25 -49.82 -17.58 4.56
N LEU A 26 -51.02 -17.07 4.25
CA LEU A 26 -51.82 -16.06 4.96
C LEU A 26 -51.05 -14.92 5.68
N SER A 27 -51.11 -13.75 5.04
CA SER A 27 -50.68 -12.46 5.56
C SER A 27 -51.23 -12.17 6.97
N LYS A 28 -50.38 -12.30 7.99
CA LYS A 28 -50.57 -11.58 9.25
C LYS A 28 -49.78 -10.29 9.15
N SER A 29 -50.50 -9.18 9.08
CA SER A 29 -49.96 -7.82 9.09
C SER A 29 -49.24 -7.56 10.42
N CYS A 30 -47.94 -7.84 10.47
CA CYS A 30 -47.08 -7.41 11.56
C CYS A 30 -46.75 -5.92 11.33
N ARG A 31 -47.60 -5.02 11.84
CA ARG A 31 -47.18 -3.61 12.07
C ARG A 31 -46.26 -3.57 13.30
N GLY A 32 -45.11 -4.21 13.20
CA GLY A 32 -44.00 -4.04 14.13
C GLY A 32 -42.89 -3.33 13.36
N ALA A 33 -42.55 -2.11 13.75
CA ALA A 33 -41.34 -1.48 13.22
C ALA A 33 -40.14 -2.40 13.51
N PHE A 34 -39.27 -2.61 12.52
CA PHE A 34 -38.05 -3.37 12.69
C PHE A 34 -37.21 -2.74 13.80
N GLN A 35 -37.16 -3.39 14.96
CA GLN A 35 -36.25 -3.00 16.03
C GLN A 35 -34.90 -3.63 15.73
N SER A 36 -33.96 -2.81 15.27
CA SER A 36 -32.58 -3.26 15.11
C SER A 36 -32.02 -3.65 16.49
N PRO A 37 -31.17 -4.69 16.61
CA PRO A 37 -30.44 -5.01 17.85
C PRO A 37 -29.48 -3.90 18.31
N ARG A 38 -29.37 -2.80 17.56
CA ARG A 38 -28.59 -1.65 17.97
C ARG A 38 -29.41 -0.81 18.95
N PRO A 39 -28.85 -0.46 20.13
CA PRO A 39 -29.52 0.44 21.04
C PRO A 39 -29.78 1.76 20.30
N SER A 40 -31.05 2.16 20.21
CA SER A 40 -31.40 3.49 19.74
C SER A 40 -30.92 4.51 20.78
N PRO A 41 -30.22 5.58 20.39
CA PRO A 41 -29.83 6.60 21.34
C PRO A 41 -31.12 7.27 21.83
N LYS A 42 -31.34 7.24 23.15
CA LYS A 42 -32.44 7.97 23.79
C LYS A 42 -32.26 9.46 23.46
N SER A 43 -33.20 10.04 22.73
CA SER A 43 -33.35 11.49 22.65
C SER A 43 -33.81 12.00 24.01
N GLY A 44 -32.89 12.56 24.80
CA GLY A 44 -33.23 13.10 26.11
C GLY A 44 -32.16 12.87 27.16
N GLN A 45 -30.94 13.28 26.85
CA GLN A 45 -29.89 13.70 27.78
C GLN A 45 -28.71 14.13 26.91
N ALA A 46 -28.65 15.42 26.57
CA ALA A 46 -27.36 16.06 26.35
C ALA A 46 -26.72 16.18 27.73
N ASP A 47 -26.36 15.05 28.33
CA ASP A 47 -25.49 15.03 29.49
C ASP A 47 -24.13 15.47 28.97
N GLY A 48 -23.69 16.64 29.45
CA GLY A 48 -22.36 17.16 29.24
C GLY A 48 -21.33 16.13 29.66
N ALA A 49 -20.95 15.24 28.74
CA ALA A 49 -19.61 14.71 28.66
C ALA A 49 -18.72 15.95 28.53
N SER A 50 -18.28 16.39 29.71
CA SER A 50 -18.05 17.79 30.10
C SER A 50 -17.19 18.51 29.08
N GLU A 51 -17.48 19.77 28.79
CA GLU A 51 -16.57 20.64 28.03
C GLU A 51 -15.14 20.52 28.58
N ASP A 52 -14.99 20.29 29.89
CA ASP A 52 -13.72 20.00 30.56
C ASP A 52 -13.02 18.73 30.06
N SER A 53 -13.75 17.66 29.75
CA SER A 53 -13.20 16.44 29.15
C SER A 53 -12.62 16.74 27.77
N LEU A 54 -13.32 17.54 26.98
CA LEU A 54 -12.84 17.97 25.66
C LEU A 54 -11.61 18.89 25.79
N HIS A 55 -11.60 19.79 26.77
CA HIS A 55 -10.44 20.64 27.06
C HIS A 55 -9.22 19.81 27.49
N LEU A 56 -9.40 18.80 28.33
CA LEU A 56 -8.35 17.87 28.73
C LEU A 56 -7.79 17.09 27.54
N ASP A 57 -8.65 16.63 26.63
CA ASP A 57 -8.21 15.91 25.44
C ASP A 57 -7.47 16.82 24.46
N ILE A 58 -7.94 18.06 24.27
CA ILE A 58 -7.24 19.08 23.48
C ILE A 58 -5.86 19.37 24.08
N GLN A 59 -5.75 19.46 25.41
CA GLN A 59 -4.48 19.67 26.08
C GLN A 59 -3.52 18.50 25.85
N LYS A 60 -3.98 17.26 26.05
CA LYS A 60 -3.17 16.05 25.79
C LYS A 60 -2.70 15.96 24.34
N LEU A 61 -3.56 16.33 23.38
CA LEU A 61 -3.21 16.35 21.97
C LEU A 61 -2.14 17.41 21.65
N LYS A 62 -2.22 18.58 22.29
CA LYS A 62 -1.20 19.63 22.18
C LYS A 62 0.15 19.19 22.75
N GLU A 63 0.14 18.60 23.95
CA GLU A 63 1.35 18.06 24.58
C GLU A 63 1.99 16.99 23.70
N LYS A 64 1.19 16.06 23.14
CA LYS A 64 1.68 15.05 22.21
C LYS A 64 2.25 15.65 20.92
N ARG A 65 1.60 16.67 20.36
CA ARG A 65 2.13 17.41 19.21
C ARG A 65 3.49 18.02 19.54
N ASP A 66 3.61 18.71 20.67
CA ASP A 66 4.86 19.37 21.05
C ASP A 66 6.00 18.36 21.23
N LEU A 67 5.72 17.20 21.84
CA LEU A 67 6.70 16.11 21.92
C LEU A 67 7.15 15.63 20.53
N LEU A 68 6.19 15.38 19.62
CA LEU A 68 6.51 14.95 18.26
C LEU A 68 7.29 16.03 17.49
N ASP A 69 6.96 17.31 17.65
CA ASP A 69 7.69 18.41 17.02
C ASP A 69 9.15 18.49 17.54
N THR A 70 9.39 18.19 18.82
CA THR A 70 10.76 18.08 19.35
C THR A 70 11.52 16.88 18.79
N GLU A 71 10.87 15.72 18.66
CA GLU A 71 11.49 14.52 18.08
C GLU A 71 11.83 14.73 16.60
N ILE A 72 10.91 15.33 15.83
CA ILE A 72 11.15 15.72 14.43
C ILE A 72 12.33 16.69 14.34
N SER A 73 12.37 17.71 15.19
CA SER A 73 13.47 18.69 15.19
C SER A 73 14.81 18.05 15.51
N GLN A 74 14.83 17.09 16.44
CA GLN A 74 16.03 16.32 16.77
C GLN A 74 16.50 15.49 15.57
N LEU A 75 15.60 14.72 14.95
CA LEU A 75 15.93 13.89 13.76
C LEU A 75 16.47 14.74 12.61
N ILE A 76 15.87 15.89 12.35
CA ILE A 76 16.36 16.84 11.33
C ILE A 76 17.76 17.37 11.70
N SER A 77 17.99 17.70 12.98
CA SER A 77 19.31 18.19 13.45
C SER A 77 20.41 17.12 13.37
N GLU A 78 20.04 15.85 13.49
CA GLU A 78 20.93 14.69 13.30
C GLU A 78 21.20 14.42 11.80
N GLY A 79 20.53 15.13 10.89
CA GLY A 79 20.73 15.03 9.44
C GLY A 79 19.80 14.03 8.76
N TYR A 80 18.76 13.53 9.44
CA TYR A 80 17.78 12.66 8.82
C TYR A 80 16.75 13.49 8.04
N SER A 81 17.03 13.74 6.77
CA SER A 81 16.08 14.33 5.82
C SER A 81 15.49 13.26 4.90
N VAL A 82 14.17 13.31 4.69
CA VAL A 82 13.48 12.41 3.73
C VAL A 82 13.93 12.69 2.30
N ASP A 83 14.25 13.94 1.98
CA ASP A 83 14.66 14.35 0.63
C ASP A 83 16.03 13.74 0.26
N GLU A 84 16.95 13.65 1.23
CA GLU A 84 18.25 13.01 1.01
C GLU A 84 18.10 11.51 0.69
N LEU A 85 17.11 10.84 1.28
CA LEU A 85 16.86 9.42 1.06
C LEU A 85 16.37 9.15 -0.36
N GLU A 86 15.45 9.97 -0.88
CA GLU A 86 14.94 9.83 -2.24
C GLU A 86 16.04 10.09 -3.29
N ASP A 87 16.90 11.08 -3.02
CA ASP A 87 18.07 11.37 -3.85
C ASP A 87 19.05 10.18 -3.87
N HIS A 88 19.31 9.56 -2.72
CA HIS A 88 20.20 8.38 -2.64
C HIS A 88 19.59 7.16 -3.35
N ILE A 89 18.27 6.95 -3.23
CA ILE A 89 17.56 5.88 -3.96
C ILE A 89 17.69 6.10 -5.47
N SER A 90 17.47 7.34 -5.93
CA SER A 90 17.59 7.70 -7.34
C SER A 90 19.01 7.46 -7.87
N GLN A 91 20.04 7.86 -7.13
CA GLN A 91 21.44 7.63 -7.49
C GLN A 91 21.79 6.15 -7.57
N LEU A 92 21.28 5.32 -6.66
CA LEU A 92 21.48 3.87 -6.70
C LEU A 92 20.84 3.24 -7.93
N HIS A 93 19.64 3.70 -8.32
CA HIS A 93 19.00 3.23 -9.55
C HIS A 93 19.79 3.62 -10.78
N GLU A 94 20.23 4.88 -10.88
CA GLU A 94 21.04 5.35 -12.00
C GLU A 94 22.37 4.58 -12.11
N TYR A 95 23.04 4.33 -10.98
CA TYR A 95 24.25 3.50 -10.94
C TYR A 95 23.98 2.08 -11.44
N ASN A 96 22.93 1.42 -10.93
CA ASN A 96 22.59 0.06 -11.33
C ASN A 96 22.24 -0.03 -12.82
N ASP A 97 21.49 0.93 -13.35
CA ASP A 97 21.14 0.98 -14.77
C ASP A 97 22.38 1.07 -15.67
N ILE A 98 23.31 1.96 -15.31
CA ILE A 98 24.58 2.12 -16.04
C ILE A 98 25.44 0.86 -15.91
N LYS A 99 25.54 0.29 -14.70
CA LYS A 99 26.28 -0.94 -14.41
C LYS A 99 25.76 -2.11 -15.23
N ASP A 100 24.45 -2.27 -15.32
CA ASP A 100 23.80 -3.36 -16.08
C ASP A 100 24.05 -3.22 -17.58
N VAL A 101 23.96 -2.00 -18.12
CA VAL A 101 24.32 -1.73 -19.52
C VAL A 101 25.79 -2.04 -19.76
N GLY A 102 26.67 -1.60 -18.85
CA GLY A 102 28.11 -1.87 -18.91
C GLY A 102 28.42 -3.37 -18.92
N GLN A 103 27.84 -4.14 -17.99
CA GLN A 103 28.00 -5.59 -17.93
C GLN A 103 27.45 -6.29 -19.17
N MET A 104 26.30 -5.86 -19.69
CA MET A 104 25.75 -6.40 -20.93
C MET A 104 26.73 -6.20 -22.10
N LEU A 105 27.29 -5.01 -22.24
CA LEU A 105 28.27 -4.71 -23.28
C LEU A 105 29.55 -5.53 -23.10
N LEU A 106 30.04 -5.65 -21.87
CA LEU A 106 31.23 -6.43 -21.55
C LEU A 106 31.02 -7.93 -21.86
N GLY A 107 29.84 -8.47 -21.55
CA GLY A 107 29.48 -9.84 -21.88
C GLY A 107 29.44 -10.08 -23.40
N LYS A 108 28.90 -9.14 -24.18
CA LYS A 108 28.94 -9.22 -25.65
C LYS A 108 30.38 -9.13 -26.17
N LEU A 109 31.19 -8.25 -25.59
CA LEU A 109 32.60 -8.09 -25.97
C LEU A 109 33.42 -9.36 -25.69
N ALA A 110 33.19 -9.99 -24.54
CA ALA A 110 33.82 -11.25 -24.15
C ALA A 110 33.56 -12.34 -25.19
N VAL A 111 32.30 -12.49 -25.61
CA VAL A 111 31.89 -13.46 -26.65
C VAL A 111 32.58 -13.17 -27.99
N ILE A 112 32.65 -11.91 -28.41
CA ILE A 112 33.28 -11.53 -29.68
C ILE A 112 34.79 -11.80 -29.66
N ARG A 113 35.45 -11.48 -28.55
CA ARG A 113 36.90 -11.68 -28.38
C ARG A 113 37.27 -13.14 -28.06
N GLY A 114 36.30 -13.97 -27.68
CA GLY A 114 36.54 -15.34 -27.22
C GLY A 114 37.28 -15.42 -25.89
N VAL A 115 37.22 -14.35 -25.08
CA VAL A 115 37.85 -14.26 -23.76
C VAL A 115 36.81 -14.39 -22.67
N THR A 116 37.24 -14.67 -21.44
CA THR A 116 36.31 -14.68 -20.31
C THR A 116 35.99 -13.27 -19.85
N THR A 117 34.81 -13.06 -19.28
CA THR A 117 34.45 -11.75 -18.71
C THR A 117 35.45 -11.34 -17.62
N LYS A 118 35.98 -12.29 -16.84
CA LYS A 118 36.99 -12.03 -15.80
C LYS A 118 38.28 -11.39 -16.34
N GLU A 119 38.74 -11.85 -17.50
CA GLU A 119 39.91 -11.26 -18.16
C GLU A 119 39.66 -9.82 -18.59
N LEU A 120 38.44 -9.52 -19.08
CA LEU A 120 38.07 -8.15 -19.43
C LEU A 120 37.95 -7.25 -18.20
N TYR A 121 37.44 -7.76 -17.06
CA TYR A 121 37.44 -6.98 -15.81
C TYR A 121 38.86 -6.55 -15.43
N ALA A 122 39.83 -7.46 -15.50
CA ALA A 122 41.24 -7.12 -15.24
C ALA A 122 41.83 -6.15 -16.28
N GLU A 123 41.48 -6.29 -17.57
CA GLU A 123 41.93 -5.40 -18.66
C GLU A 123 41.42 -3.96 -18.48
N PHE A 124 40.17 -3.80 -18.04
CA PHE A 124 39.53 -2.49 -17.82
C PHE A 124 39.71 -1.94 -16.40
N GLY A 125 40.45 -2.64 -15.52
CA GLY A 125 40.68 -2.21 -14.14
C GLY A 125 39.44 -2.24 -13.25
N LEU A 126 38.48 -3.13 -13.55
CA LEU A 126 37.24 -3.32 -12.80
C LEU A 126 37.41 -4.38 -11.71
N ASP A 127 36.84 -4.13 -10.52
CA ASP A 127 36.71 -5.14 -9.47
C ASP A 127 35.43 -5.96 -9.67
N MET A 128 35.49 -7.26 -9.36
CA MET A 128 34.33 -8.14 -9.39
C MET A 128 33.47 -8.04 -8.12
N ASN A 129 33.96 -7.35 -7.08
CA ASN A 129 33.26 -7.17 -5.81
C ASN A 129 32.45 -5.86 -5.74
N ASP A 130 32.45 -5.07 -6.81
CA ASP A 130 31.73 -3.79 -6.94
C ASP A 130 30.27 -3.97 -7.36
#